data_AF-A0A2A6PHU9-F1
#
_entry.id   AF-A0A2A6PHU9-F1
#
_cell.length_a   1.000
_cell.length_b   1.000
_cell.length_c   1.000
_cell.angle_alpha   90.00
_cell.angle_beta   90.00
_cell.angle_gamma   90.00
#
_symmetry.space_group_name_H-M   'P 1'
#
loop_
_entity.id
_entity.type
_entity.pdbx_description
1 polymer ?
#
loop_
_entity_poly.entity_id
_entity_poly.type
_entity_poly.pdbx_seq_one_letter_code
_entity_poly.pdbx_strand_id
1 'polypeptide(L)'
;MGYAFFGPSSGFSDADIEQIKAEIKKHYETNDALDVEVTEVALVRESKRKLVGYAKIKFKKIGIIPALTKACSATMSEGSDRQYIYQCE
;
A
#
# COMPACT_ATOMS: atom_id res chain seq x y z
N MET A 1 31.71 -12.03 -15.94
CA MET A 1 30.31 -11.69 -15.57
C MET A 1 30.19 -11.77 -14.06
N GLY A 2 30.18 -10.62 -13.37
CA GLY A 2 29.94 -10.57 -11.93
C GLY A 2 28.45 -10.75 -11.67
N TYR A 3 28.08 -11.88 -11.06
CA TYR A 3 26.73 -12.10 -10.58
C TYR A 3 26.50 -11.12 -9.43
N ALA A 4 25.67 -10.11 -9.66
CA ALA A 4 25.16 -9.27 -8.59
C ALA A 4 24.35 -10.18 -7.66
N PHE A 5 24.98 -10.56 -6.55
CA PHE A 5 24.32 -11.18 -5.42
C PHE A 5 23.42 -10.10 -4.82
N PHE A 6 22.23 -9.91 -5.41
CA PHE A 6 21.12 -9.27 -4.70
C PHE A 6 20.80 -10.22 -3.56
N GLY A 7 21.50 -10.04 -2.42
CA GLY A 7 21.15 -10.68 -1.18
C GLY A 7 19.65 -10.53 -0.99
N PRO A 8 18.94 -11.55 -0.45
CA PRO A 8 17.50 -11.46 -0.31
C PRO A 8 17.21 -10.19 0.47
N SER A 9 16.65 -9.18 -0.21
CA SER A 9 16.18 -7.96 0.44
C SER A 9 15.19 -8.46 1.48
N SER A 10 15.65 -8.51 2.73
CA SER A 10 14.90 -9.04 3.85
C SER A 10 13.93 -7.94 4.23
N GLY A 11 12.94 -7.71 3.38
CA GLY A 11 12.07 -6.56 3.48
C GLY A 11 11.36 -6.16 2.20
N PHE A 12 10.51 -5.14 2.31
CA PHE A 12 9.77 -4.58 1.18
C PHE A 12 10.74 -3.92 0.19
N SER A 13 10.77 -4.44 -1.03
CA SER A 13 11.43 -3.78 -2.15
C SER A 13 10.57 -2.63 -2.65
N ASP A 14 11.17 -1.73 -3.40
CA ASP A 14 10.50 -0.55 -3.96
C ASP A 14 9.34 -0.97 -4.88
N ALA A 15 9.55 -2.05 -5.64
CA ALA A 15 8.53 -2.70 -6.46
C ALA A 15 7.36 -3.30 -5.64
N ASP A 16 7.61 -3.84 -4.44
CA ASP A 16 6.54 -4.33 -3.58
C ASP A 16 5.68 -3.18 -3.07
N ILE A 17 6.31 -2.05 -2.71
CA ILE A 17 5.61 -0.83 -2.27
C ILE A 17 4.72 -0.31 -3.39
N GLU A 18 5.24 -0.22 -4.62
CA GLU A 18 4.45 0.21 -5.78
C GLU A 18 3.29 -0.73 -6.10
N GLN A 19 3.50 -2.05 -6.01
CA GLN A 19 2.42 -3.02 -6.16
C GLN A 19 1.34 -2.83 -5.09
N ILE A 20 1.72 -2.66 -3.82
CA ILE A 20 0.76 -2.46 -2.71
C ILE A 20 -0.02 -1.16 -2.92
N LYS A 21 0.63 -0.08 -3.37
CA LYS A 21 -0.07 1.17 -3.73
C LYS A 21 -1.10 0.95 -4.84
N ALA A 22 -0.74 0.19 -5.88
CA ALA A 22 -1.63 -0.12 -6.99
C ALA A 22 -2.81 -1.00 -6.55
N GLU A 23 -2.56 -2.01 -5.71
CA GLU A 23 -3.60 -2.87 -5.12
C GLU A 23 -4.57 -2.08 -4.24
N ILE A 24 -4.07 -1.22 -3.34
CA ILE A 24 -4.91 -0.36 -2.50
C ILE A 24 -5.78 0.53 -3.38
N LYS A 25 -5.18 1.18 -4.38
CA LYS A 25 -5.91 2.03 -5.33
C LYS A 25 -7.01 1.24 -6.03
N LYS A 26 -6.68 0.08 -6.59
CA LYS A 26 -7.63 -0.81 -7.26
C LYS A 26 -8.72 -1.32 -6.33
N HIS A 27 -8.41 -1.62 -5.07
CA HIS A 27 -9.37 -2.08 -4.08
C HIS A 27 -10.44 -1.02 -3.81
N TYR A 28 -10.03 0.24 -3.61
CA TYR A 28 -10.98 1.34 -3.42
C TYR A 28 -11.72 1.69 -4.71
N GLU A 29 -11.06 1.71 -5.87
CA GLU A 29 -11.71 1.98 -7.16
C GLU A 29 -12.70 0.87 -7.59
N THR A 30 -12.45 -0.38 -7.23
CA THR A 30 -13.34 -1.53 -7.52
C THR A 30 -14.57 -1.56 -6.62
N ASN A 31 -14.53 -0.87 -5.47
CA ASN A 31 -15.70 -0.68 -4.62
C ASN A 31 -16.63 0.39 -5.25
N ASP A 32 -17.28 0.00 -6.35
CA ASP A 32 -18.25 0.79 -7.13
C ASP A 32 -19.41 1.34 -6.28
N ALA A 33 -19.65 0.70 -5.12
CA ALA A 33 -20.66 1.10 -4.14
C ALA A 33 -20.44 2.52 -3.56
N LEU A 34 -19.21 3.05 -3.56
CA LEU A 34 -18.88 4.32 -2.91
C LEU A 34 -18.38 5.43 -3.87
N ASP A 35 -18.25 5.18 -5.18
CA ASP A 35 -17.81 6.16 -6.19
C ASP A 35 -16.63 7.02 -5.67
N VAL A 36 -15.60 6.33 -5.19
CA VAL A 36 -14.43 6.89 -4.53
C VAL A 36 -13.24 6.94 -5.48
N GLU A 37 -12.53 8.06 -5.47
CA GLU A 37 -11.25 8.26 -6.17
C GLU A 37 -10.10 8.26 -5.17
N VAL A 38 -9.15 7.36 -5.35
CA VAL A 38 -7.90 7.42 -4.61
C VAL A 38 -7.02 8.53 -5.21
N THR A 39 -6.90 9.63 -4.49
CA THR A 39 -6.18 10.84 -4.93
C THR A 39 -4.69 10.73 -4.66
N GLU A 40 -4.31 10.06 -3.56
CA GLU A 40 -2.91 9.90 -3.17
C GLU A 40 -2.74 8.62 -2.35
N VAL A 41 -1.69 7.84 -2.63
CA VAL A 41 -1.27 6.73 -1.76
C VAL A 41 0.20 6.93 -1.43
N ALA A 42 0.48 7.31 -0.20
CA ALA A 42 1.83 7.46 0.32
C ALA A 42 2.12 6.30 1.25
N LEU A 43 3.04 5.42 0.88
CA LEU A 43 3.57 4.36 1.73
C LEU A 43 5.07 4.58 1.84
N VAL A 44 5.58 4.57 3.06
CA VAL A 44 6.98 4.72 3.40
C VAL A 44 7.47 3.52 4.19
N ARG A 45 8.73 3.15 3.97
CA ARG A 45 9.40 2.11 4.77
C ARG A 45 9.69 2.67 6.15
N GLU A 46 8.93 2.23 7.14
CA GLU A 46 9.25 2.49 8.56
C GLU A 46 10.39 1.58 9.01
N SER A 47 10.30 0.31 8.62
CA SER A 47 11.32 -0.71 8.89
C SER A 47 11.51 -1.60 7.67
N LYS A 48 12.59 -2.39 7.66
CA LYS A 48 12.86 -3.36 6.58
C LYS A 48 11.62 -4.22 6.27
N ARG A 49 10.89 -4.66 7.30
CA ARG A 49 9.69 -5.49 7.19
C ARG A 49 8.37 -4.75 7.45
N LYS A 50 8.37 -3.42 7.47
CA LYS A 50 7.15 -2.64 7.79
C LYS A 50 7.06 -1.39 6.93
N LEU A 51 5.94 -1.27 6.23
CA LEU A 51 5.49 -0.06 5.56
C LEU A 51 4.41 0.59 6.40
N VAL A 52 4.47 1.90 6.50
CA VAL A 52 3.42 2.71 7.09
C VAL A 52 3.12 3.86 6.15
N GLY A 53 1.91 4.38 6.20
CA GLY A 53 1.52 5.45 5.31
C GLY A 53 0.04 5.71 5.36
N TYR A 54 -0.46 6.32 4.29
CA TYR A 54 -1.85 6.70 4.18
C TYR A 54 -2.33 6.68 2.73
N ALA A 55 -3.62 6.41 2.55
CA ALA A 55 -4.34 6.58 1.31
C ALA A 55 -5.36 7.71 1.47
N LYS A 56 -5.26 8.75 0.64
CA LYS A 56 -6.28 9.79 0.52
C LYS A 56 -7.30 9.37 -0.52
N ILE A 57 -8.55 9.37 -0.11
CA ILE A 57 -9.69 8.94 -0.89
C ILE A 57 -10.68 10.09 -0.92
N LYS A 58 -11.16 10.40 -2.10
CA LYS A 58 -12.12 11.48 -2.34
C LYS A 58 -13.37 10.90 -2.97
N PHE A 59 -14.54 11.17 -2.40
CA PHE A 59 -15.81 10.77 -3.00
C PHE A 59 -16.10 11.67 -4.20
N LYS A 60 -16.32 11.07 -5.39
CA LYS A 60 -16.67 11.83 -6.59
C LYS A 60 -18.15 12.22 -6.59
N LYS A 61 -19.05 11.30 -6.20
CA LYS A 61 -20.51 11.52 -6.25
C LYS A 61 -21.08 12.44 -5.17
N ILE A 62 -20.49 12.48 -3.98
CA ILE A 62 -21.03 13.25 -2.85
C ILE A 62 -20.09 14.42 -2.59
N GLY A 63 -20.31 15.52 -3.31
CA GLY A 63 -19.46 16.72 -3.31
C GLY A 63 -19.31 17.48 -1.97
N ILE A 64 -19.77 16.90 -0.86
CA ILE A 64 -19.73 17.48 0.49
C ILE A 64 -18.85 16.65 1.45
N ILE A 65 -18.49 15.41 1.11
CA ILE A 65 -17.70 14.58 2.02
C ILE A 65 -16.22 15.00 1.94
N PRO A 66 -15.58 15.38 3.06
CA PRO A 66 -14.16 15.68 3.08
C PRO A 66 -13.36 14.45 2.65
N ALA A 67 -12.21 14.69 2.00
CA ALA A 67 -11.30 13.61 1.61
C ALA A 67 -10.96 12.76 2.85
N LEU A 68 -11.27 11.46 2.78
CA LEU A 68 -10.93 10.53 3.83
C LEU A 68 -9.46 10.15 3.67
N THR A 69 -8.71 10.32 4.74
CA THR A 69 -7.36 9.78 4.82
C THR A 69 -7.43 8.49 5.61
N LYS A 70 -7.13 7.38 4.96
CA LYS A 70 -7.10 6.04 5.54
C LYS A 70 -5.66 5.69 5.87
N ALA A 71 -5.38 5.37 7.12
CA ALA A 71 -4.04 4.98 7.53
C ALA A 71 -3.78 3.56 7.02
N CYS A 72 -2.72 3.37 6.24
CA CYS A 72 -2.38 2.08 5.66
C CYS A 72 -1.03 1.62 6.20
N SER A 73 -0.98 0.39 6.68
CA SER A 73 0.22 -0.26 7.16
C SER A 73 0.38 -1.61 6.47
N ALA A 74 1.59 -1.97 6.09
CA ALA A 74 1.90 -3.32 5.60
C ALA A 74 3.07 -3.90 6.40
N THR A 75 2.92 -5.11 6.92
CA THR A 75 3.95 -5.79 7.70
C THR A 75 4.28 -7.12 7.05
N MET A 76 5.56 -7.40 6.85
CA MET A 76 6.04 -8.67 6.31
C MET A 76 6.31 -9.63 7.46
N SER A 77 5.68 -10.80 7.44
CA SER A 77 5.87 -11.84 8.45
C SER A 77 7.31 -12.35 8.44
N GLU A 78 7.81 -12.74 9.61
CA GLU A 78 9.16 -13.28 9.81
C GLU A 78 9.30 -14.76 9.35
N GLY A 79 8.24 -15.37 8.83
CA GLY A 79 8.27 -16.75 8.34
C GLY A 79 8.96 -16.92 6.98
N SER A 80 9.40 -18.14 6.68
CA SER A 80 9.98 -18.54 5.37
C SER A 80 9.06 -18.29 4.17
N ASP A 81 7.78 -18.07 4.43
CA ASP A 81 6.78 -17.69 3.45
C ASP A 81 6.71 -16.15 3.43
N ARG A 82 6.97 -15.53 2.28
CA ARG A 82 6.95 -14.06 2.06
C ARG A 82 5.52 -13.49 2.16
N GLN A 83 4.81 -13.81 3.23
CA GLN A 83 3.47 -13.32 3.50
C GLN A 83 3.58 -11.91 4.06
N TYR A 84 2.98 -10.96 3.35
CA TYR A 84 2.82 -9.59 3.80
C TYR A 84 1.34 -9.37 4.11
N ILE A 85 1.08 -8.77 5.26
CA ILE A 85 -0.26 -8.41 5.71
C ILE A 85 -0.36 -6.90 5.56
N TYR A 86 -1.27 -6.43 4.73
CA TYR A 86 -1.62 -5.02 4.64
C TYR A 86 -2.96 -4.77 5.31
N GLN A 87 -3.07 -3.65 6.00
CA GLN A 87 -4.27 -3.20 6.67
C GLN A 87 -4.43 -1.70 6.45
N CYS A 88 -5.61 -1.29 5.99
CA CYS A 88 -6.00 0.11 5.88
C CYS A 88 -7.23 0.33 6.77
N GLU A 89 -7.13 1.20 7.77
CA GLU A 89 -8.24 1.61 8.66
C GLU A 89 -9.03 2.77 8.07
#